data_AF-A0A945UQ54-F1
#
_entry.id   AF-A0A945UQ54-F1
#
_cell.length_a   1.000
_cell.length_b   1.000
_cell.length_c   1.000
_cell.angle_alpha   90.00
_cell.angle_beta   90.00
_cell.angle_gamma   90.00
#
_symmetry.space_group_name_H-M   'P 1'
#
loop_
_entity.id
_entity.type
_entity.pdbx_description
1 polymer ?
#
loop_
_entity_poly.entity_id
_entity_poly.type
_entity_poly.pdbx_seq_one_letter_code
_entity_poly.pdbx_strand_id
1 'polypeptide(L)'
;MDIQIVTAASVTKLGPEHVDQVLIGGSHGGVYAGYLAAKAGARAIILNDAGGGLDGAGYASMVYLDDLGRPGATVSHDSARIGDGEDMARRGVISHVNEVAAALGCAVGQTAMACAEAMRGAPAPSGEAPAYEEARFLFSEEGENPAIWGVDSASLLRAEDAGQVVLTASHGALLGGEAASAIKYDVLACAFNDAGVGIDNIGISRLPALDQRKIAAVTVDCQTARIGDARSMWQTGVVSHFNEAAAALDVAAGDSLQSFAKKARQ
;
A
#
# COMPACT_ATOMS: atom_id res chain seq x y z
N MET A 1 -3.21 -29.89 8.48
CA MET A 1 -4.18 -28.78 8.60
C MET A 1 -4.85 -28.62 7.25
N ASP A 2 -6.11 -28.22 7.24
CA ASP A 2 -6.80 -27.90 5.98
C ASP A 2 -6.39 -26.48 5.56
N ILE A 3 -5.78 -26.33 4.37
CA ILE A 3 -5.25 -25.06 3.87
C ILE A 3 -6.44 -24.21 3.44
N GLN A 4 -6.80 -23.17 4.18
CA GLN A 4 -7.86 -22.21 3.87
C GLN A 4 -7.36 -21.04 3.01
N ILE A 5 -8.32 -20.36 2.39
CA ILE A 5 -8.13 -19.02 1.83
C ILE A 5 -8.62 -18.03 2.88
N VAL A 6 -7.75 -17.12 3.31
CA VAL A 6 -8.02 -16.11 4.32
C VAL A 6 -7.81 -14.71 3.75
N THR A 7 -8.59 -13.76 4.24
CA THR A 7 -8.56 -12.36 3.79
C THR A 7 -8.07 -11.46 4.91
N ALA A 8 -7.31 -10.43 4.58
CA ALA A 8 -6.93 -9.39 5.53
C ALA A 8 -7.00 -8.01 4.87
N ALA A 9 -7.51 -7.00 5.57
CA ALA A 9 -7.50 -5.62 5.08
C ALA A 9 -6.08 -5.04 4.96
N SER A 10 -5.13 -5.53 5.75
CA SER A 10 -3.72 -5.12 5.69
C SER A 10 -2.79 -6.24 6.16
N VAL A 11 -1.65 -6.39 5.48
CA VAL A 11 -0.58 -7.34 5.86
C VAL A 11 0.21 -6.91 7.10
N THR A 12 -0.02 -5.70 7.62
CA THR A 12 0.64 -5.18 8.83
C THR A 12 0.06 -5.74 10.13
N LYS A 13 -1.03 -6.52 10.06
CA LYS A 13 -1.78 -7.04 11.22
C LYS A 13 -2.03 -8.55 11.15
N LEU A 14 -1.15 -9.31 10.49
CA LEU A 14 -1.31 -10.76 10.34
C LEU A 14 -0.99 -11.50 11.65
N GLY A 15 -1.90 -12.38 12.08
CA GLY A 15 -1.74 -13.29 13.22
C GLY A 15 -1.60 -14.78 12.85
N PRO A 16 -1.55 -15.68 13.86
CA PRO A 16 -1.39 -17.13 13.69
C PRO A 16 -2.40 -17.79 12.74
N GLU A 17 -3.58 -17.21 12.58
CA GLU A 17 -4.63 -17.66 11.67
C GLU A 17 -4.24 -17.59 10.18
N HIS A 18 -3.19 -16.85 9.83
CA HIS A 18 -2.67 -16.74 8.46
C HIS A 18 -1.53 -17.73 8.18
N VAL A 19 -1.01 -18.40 9.21
CA VAL A 19 0.11 -19.34 9.07
C VAL A 19 -0.32 -20.53 8.24
N ASP A 20 0.48 -20.83 7.22
CA ASP A 20 0.29 -21.95 6.30
C ASP A 20 -1.02 -21.89 5.47
N GLN A 21 -1.62 -20.69 5.38
CA GLN A 21 -2.85 -20.41 4.62
C GLN A 21 -2.58 -19.62 3.33
N VAL A 22 -3.51 -19.64 2.39
CA VAL A 22 -3.47 -18.75 1.21
C VAL A 22 -4.05 -17.38 1.60
N LEU A 23 -3.25 -16.33 1.52
CA LEU A 23 -3.62 -14.98 1.92
C LEU A 23 -4.06 -14.14 0.71
N ILE A 24 -5.23 -13.51 0.81
CA ILE A 24 -5.65 -12.38 -0.03
C ILE A 24 -5.60 -11.11 0.83
N GLY A 25 -4.55 -10.31 0.65
CA GLY A 25 -4.26 -9.14 1.47
C GLY A 25 -4.57 -7.83 0.74
N GLY A 26 -5.35 -6.96 1.37
CA GLY A 26 -5.69 -5.60 0.91
C GLY A 26 -4.53 -4.61 0.88
N SER A 27 -3.29 -5.04 0.71
CA SER A 27 -2.11 -4.17 0.61
C SER A 27 -1.56 -4.19 -0.81
N HIS A 28 -0.75 -3.20 -1.17
CA HIS A 28 -0.08 -3.18 -2.47
C HIS A 28 0.96 -4.32 -2.57
N GLY A 29 1.26 -4.79 -3.77
CA GLY A 29 2.21 -5.86 -4.06
C GLY A 29 3.69 -5.46 -3.99
N GLY A 30 4.02 -4.40 -3.23
CA GLY A 30 5.42 -3.98 -3.02
C GLY A 30 6.19 -4.97 -2.15
N VAL A 31 7.53 -4.93 -2.21
CA VAL A 31 8.40 -5.92 -1.57
C VAL A 31 8.12 -6.07 -0.07
N TYR A 32 7.96 -4.96 0.65
CA TYR A 32 7.72 -5.01 2.10
C TYR A 32 6.40 -5.74 2.46
N ALA A 33 5.34 -5.54 1.68
CA ALA A 33 4.07 -6.23 1.91
C ALA A 33 4.20 -7.74 1.68
N GLY A 34 4.89 -8.13 0.61
CA GLY A 34 5.25 -9.53 0.34
C GLY A 34 6.10 -10.14 1.45
N TYR A 35 7.10 -9.41 1.95
CA TYR A 35 7.92 -9.78 3.10
C TYR A 35 7.08 -10.00 4.36
N LEU A 36 6.20 -9.08 4.73
CA LEU A 36 5.37 -9.22 5.94
C LEU A 36 4.48 -10.45 5.87
N ALA A 37 3.84 -10.69 4.72
CA ALA A 37 3.03 -11.88 4.52
C ALA A 37 3.85 -13.18 4.56
N ALA A 38 5.04 -13.17 3.94
CA ALA A 38 5.95 -14.31 3.97
C ALA A 38 6.46 -14.61 5.38
N LYS A 39 6.85 -13.56 6.13
CA LYS A 39 7.29 -13.60 7.54
C LYS A 39 6.20 -14.10 8.47
N ALA A 40 4.94 -13.72 8.22
CA ALA A 40 3.78 -14.23 8.93
C ALA A 40 3.47 -15.71 8.62
N GLY A 41 4.20 -16.33 7.69
CA GLY A 41 4.06 -17.74 7.37
C GLY A 41 2.95 -18.05 6.36
N ALA A 42 2.43 -17.06 5.63
CA ALA A 42 1.41 -17.31 4.60
C ALA A 42 1.94 -18.28 3.54
N ARG A 43 1.17 -19.29 3.16
CA ARG A 43 1.53 -20.29 2.15
C ARG A 43 1.68 -19.69 0.76
N ALA A 44 0.75 -18.82 0.40
CA ALA A 44 0.72 -18.11 -0.86
C ALA A 44 0.06 -16.75 -0.67
N ILE A 45 0.37 -15.79 -1.54
CA ILE A 45 0.11 -14.38 -1.27
C ILE A 45 -0.49 -13.72 -2.53
N ILE A 46 -1.67 -13.13 -2.38
CA ILE A 46 -2.33 -12.29 -3.39
C ILE A 46 -2.48 -10.88 -2.82
N LEU A 47 -1.94 -9.89 -3.53
CA LEU A 47 -1.94 -8.47 -3.15
C LEU A 47 -2.62 -7.61 -4.24
N ASN A 48 -2.65 -6.29 -4.09
CA ASN A 48 -3.18 -5.37 -5.10
C ASN A 48 -2.03 -4.74 -5.90
N ASP A 49 -2.14 -4.60 -7.22
CA ASP A 49 -1.05 -4.02 -8.03
C ASP A 49 -0.90 -2.50 -7.88
N ALA A 50 -1.86 -1.82 -7.24
CA ALA A 50 -1.80 -0.40 -6.92
C ALA A 50 -1.45 0.50 -8.12
N GLY A 51 -1.96 0.18 -9.31
CA GLY A 51 -1.66 0.93 -10.53
C GLY A 51 -0.33 0.55 -11.19
N GLY A 52 0.36 -0.47 -10.68
CA GLY A 52 1.72 -0.86 -11.08
C GLY A 52 2.78 0.04 -10.45
N GLY A 53 2.57 1.35 -10.44
CA GLY A 53 3.46 2.35 -9.87
C GLY A 53 4.76 2.52 -10.66
N LEU A 54 5.52 3.56 -10.31
CA LEU A 54 6.83 3.81 -10.92
C LEU A 54 7.74 2.57 -10.80
N ASP A 55 8.37 2.17 -11.91
CA ASP A 55 9.23 0.98 -12.04
C ASP A 55 8.58 -0.36 -11.62
N GLY A 56 7.25 -0.45 -11.60
CA GLY A 56 6.54 -1.65 -11.18
C GLY A 56 6.53 -1.87 -9.67
N ALA A 57 6.71 -0.81 -8.87
CA ALA A 57 6.77 -0.88 -7.41
C ALA A 57 5.53 -1.56 -6.77
N GLY A 58 4.37 -1.45 -7.40
CA GLY A 58 3.10 -2.02 -6.94
C GLY A 58 3.02 -3.55 -7.03
N TYR A 59 3.96 -4.21 -7.71
CA TYR A 59 4.06 -5.68 -7.77
C TYR A 59 5.51 -6.18 -7.59
N ALA A 60 6.40 -5.33 -7.06
CA ALA A 60 7.82 -5.66 -6.91
C ALA A 60 8.09 -6.88 -6.00
N SER A 61 7.12 -7.31 -5.18
CA SER A 61 7.23 -8.53 -4.38
C SER A 61 7.28 -9.83 -5.18
N MET A 62 6.91 -9.86 -6.47
CA MET A 62 6.88 -11.10 -7.26
C MET A 62 8.25 -11.80 -7.27
N VAL A 63 9.33 -11.05 -7.52
CA VAL A 63 10.71 -11.58 -7.52
C VAL A 63 11.11 -12.06 -6.13
N TYR A 64 10.81 -11.27 -5.09
CA TYR A 64 11.09 -11.64 -3.71
C TYR A 64 10.41 -12.94 -3.29
N LEU A 65 9.16 -13.15 -3.74
CA LEU A 65 8.41 -14.37 -3.45
C LEU A 65 8.89 -15.57 -4.29
N ASP A 66 9.33 -15.35 -5.53
CA ASP A 66 9.97 -16.39 -6.35
C ASP A 66 11.26 -16.91 -5.71
N ASP A 67 12.11 -16.01 -5.19
CA ASP A 67 13.34 -16.38 -4.48
C ASP A 67 13.07 -17.24 -3.22
N LEU A 68 11.86 -17.14 -2.66
CA LEU A 68 11.40 -17.96 -1.53
C LEU A 68 10.69 -19.25 -1.95
N GLY A 69 10.54 -19.49 -3.26
CA GLY A 69 9.73 -20.60 -3.77
C GLY A 69 8.26 -20.47 -3.35
N ARG A 70 7.75 -19.24 -3.19
CA ARG A 70 6.40 -18.96 -2.67
C ARG A 70 5.49 -18.40 -3.76
N PRO A 71 4.28 -18.95 -3.97
CA PRO A 71 3.36 -18.41 -4.96
C PRO A 71 2.93 -16.99 -4.59
N GLY A 72 3.08 -16.08 -5.54
CA GLY A 72 2.71 -14.68 -5.45
C GLY A 72 1.86 -14.25 -6.64
N ALA A 73 0.85 -13.43 -6.39
CA ALA A 73 0.10 -12.76 -7.45
C ALA A 73 -0.38 -11.38 -7.00
N THR A 74 -0.83 -10.56 -7.95
CA THR A 74 -1.57 -9.33 -7.67
C THR A 74 -2.92 -9.34 -8.38
N VAL A 75 -3.92 -8.70 -7.78
CA VAL A 75 -5.15 -8.30 -8.47
C VAL A 75 -4.98 -6.90 -9.06
N SER A 76 -5.71 -6.64 -10.14
CA SER A 76 -5.80 -5.30 -10.74
C SER A 76 -6.49 -4.33 -9.79
N HIS A 77 -5.90 -3.16 -9.56
CA HIS A 77 -6.50 -2.02 -8.83
C HIS A 77 -7.86 -1.58 -9.41
N ASP A 78 -8.09 -1.81 -10.71
CA ASP A 78 -9.37 -1.52 -11.38
C ASP A 78 -10.43 -2.61 -11.18
N SER A 79 -10.08 -3.75 -10.59
CA SER A 79 -11.00 -4.88 -10.38
C SER A 79 -11.51 -4.99 -8.95
N ALA A 80 -10.72 -4.56 -7.97
CA ALA A 80 -11.05 -4.68 -6.55
C ALA A 80 -10.36 -3.60 -5.70
N ARG A 81 -10.94 -3.34 -4.55
CA ARG A 81 -10.51 -2.28 -3.64
C ARG A 81 -9.23 -2.65 -2.90
N ILE A 82 -8.20 -1.80 -3.02
CA ILE A 82 -7.07 -1.83 -2.09
C ILE A 82 -7.56 -1.42 -0.68
N GLY A 83 -7.01 -2.02 0.36
CA GLY A 83 -7.46 -1.89 1.74
C GLY A 83 -8.60 -2.84 2.14
N ASP A 84 -9.07 -3.72 1.24
CA ASP A 84 -10.21 -4.62 1.44
C ASP A 84 -9.95 -6.02 0.82
N GLY A 85 -9.42 -6.94 1.64
CA GLY A 85 -9.14 -8.30 1.21
C GLY A 85 -10.39 -9.12 0.85
N GLU A 86 -11.54 -8.81 1.44
CA GLU A 86 -12.81 -9.49 1.16
C GLU A 86 -13.35 -9.09 -0.22
N ASP A 87 -13.28 -7.81 -0.57
CA ASP A 87 -13.63 -7.33 -1.91
C ASP A 87 -12.68 -7.90 -2.98
N MET A 88 -11.39 -7.97 -2.68
CA MET A 88 -10.40 -8.65 -3.54
C MET A 88 -10.74 -10.11 -3.78
N ALA A 89 -11.12 -10.86 -2.74
CA ALA A 89 -11.58 -12.24 -2.91
C ALA A 89 -12.87 -12.31 -3.74
N ARG A 90 -13.83 -11.42 -3.48
CA ARG A 90 -15.15 -11.44 -4.11
C ARG A 90 -15.12 -11.14 -5.61
N ARG A 91 -14.29 -10.20 -6.07
CA ARG A 91 -14.33 -9.71 -7.46
C ARG A 91 -12.97 -9.43 -8.10
N GLY A 92 -11.87 -9.60 -7.37
CA GLY A 92 -10.54 -9.32 -7.89
C GLY A 92 -10.19 -10.16 -9.12
N VAL A 93 -9.53 -9.53 -10.08
CA VAL A 93 -9.00 -10.17 -11.29
C VAL A 93 -7.49 -10.09 -11.24
N ILE A 94 -6.81 -11.23 -11.41
CA ILE A 94 -5.35 -11.30 -11.34
C ILE A 94 -4.74 -10.47 -12.46
N SER A 95 -3.86 -9.54 -12.09
CA SER A 95 -3.08 -8.73 -13.03
C SER A 95 -1.69 -9.30 -13.25
N HIS A 96 -1.00 -9.80 -12.23
CA HIS A 96 0.34 -10.37 -12.33
C HIS A 96 0.44 -11.67 -11.52
N VAL A 97 1.33 -12.57 -11.95
CA VAL A 97 1.66 -13.82 -11.27
C VAL A 97 3.18 -14.00 -11.31
N ASN A 98 3.75 -14.58 -10.24
CA ASN A 98 5.15 -14.99 -10.25
C ASN A 98 5.31 -16.41 -10.82
N GLU A 99 6.55 -16.85 -11.04
CA GLU A 99 6.85 -18.14 -11.69
C GLU A 99 6.34 -19.31 -10.85
N VAL A 100 6.46 -19.22 -9.52
CA VAL A 100 5.98 -20.27 -8.61
C VAL A 100 4.45 -20.42 -8.68
N ALA A 101 3.71 -19.33 -8.76
CA ALA A 101 2.25 -19.35 -8.93
C ALA A 101 1.86 -19.86 -10.31
N ALA A 102 2.59 -19.46 -11.36
CA ALA A 102 2.35 -19.93 -12.72
C ALA A 102 2.52 -21.44 -12.84
N ALA A 103 3.51 -22.03 -12.16
CA ALA A 103 3.72 -23.49 -12.10
C ALA A 103 2.54 -24.25 -11.46
N LEU A 104 1.71 -23.58 -10.65
CA LEU A 104 0.47 -24.13 -10.08
C LEU A 104 -0.76 -23.91 -10.97
N GLY A 105 -0.57 -23.38 -12.18
CA GLY A 105 -1.64 -23.08 -13.13
C GLY A 105 -2.27 -21.69 -12.93
N CYS A 106 -1.66 -20.82 -12.12
CA CYS A 106 -2.17 -19.45 -11.99
C CYS A 106 -1.85 -18.62 -13.23
N ALA A 107 -2.79 -17.79 -13.66
CA ALA A 107 -2.64 -16.94 -14.85
C ALA A 107 -3.29 -15.58 -14.67
N VAL A 108 -2.79 -14.58 -15.40
CA VAL A 108 -3.41 -13.26 -15.53
C VAL A 108 -4.81 -13.39 -16.13
N GLY A 109 -5.75 -12.59 -15.63
CA GLY A 109 -7.15 -12.54 -16.11
C GLY A 109 -8.11 -13.48 -15.39
N GLN A 110 -7.62 -14.43 -14.58
CA GLN A 110 -8.49 -15.26 -13.74
C GLN A 110 -8.96 -14.52 -12.48
N THR A 111 -9.97 -15.06 -11.78
CA THR A 111 -10.44 -14.49 -10.51
C THR A 111 -9.44 -14.72 -9.39
N ALA A 112 -9.41 -13.82 -8.41
CA ALA A 112 -8.56 -13.95 -7.22
C ALA A 112 -8.80 -15.28 -6.49
N MET A 113 -10.06 -15.71 -6.38
CA MET A 113 -10.41 -16.99 -5.75
C MET A 113 -9.95 -18.21 -6.56
N ALA A 114 -10.07 -18.21 -7.90
CA ALA A 114 -9.53 -19.31 -8.70
C ALA A 114 -8.01 -19.42 -8.57
N CYS A 115 -7.32 -18.27 -8.55
CA CYS A 115 -5.88 -18.19 -8.27
C CYS A 115 -5.54 -18.75 -6.89
N ALA A 116 -6.25 -18.30 -5.86
CA ALA A 116 -6.04 -18.73 -4.48
C ALA A 116 -6.30 -20.23 -4.27
N GLU A 117 -7.31 -20.80 -4.96
CA GLU A 117 -7.59 -22.23 -4.93
C GLU A 117 -6.45 -23.05 -5.57
N ALA A 118 -5.92 -22.61 -6.72
CA ALA A 118 -4.75 -23.23 -7.33
C ALA A 118 -3.51 -23.16 -6.40
N MET A 119 -3.32 -22.02 -5.73
CA MET A 119 -2.22 -21.80 -4.79
C MET A 119 -2.27 -22.69 -3.54
N ARG A 120 -3.40 -23.32 -3.20
CA ARG A 120 -3.45 -24.34 -2.12
C ARG A 120 -2.53 -25.53 -2.41
N GLY A 121 -2.23 -25.80 -3.68
CA GLY A 121 -1.34 -26.87 -4.11
C GLY A 121 0.15 -26.62 -3.83
N ALA A 122 0.53 -25.43 -3.37
CA ALA A 122 1.91 -25.12 -3.02
C ALA A 122 2.42 -25.99 -1.86
N PRO A 123 3.73 -26.28 -1.77
CA PRO A 123 4.30 -26.91 -0.58
C PRO A 123 4.13 -26.00 0.66
N ALA A 124 4.25 -26.59 1.85
CA ALA A 124 4.25 -25.80 3.08
C ALA A 124 5.45 -24.83 3.07
N PRO A 125 5.30 -23.58 3.55
CA PRO A 125 6.41 -22.65 3.66
C PRO A 125 7.58 -23.25 4.45
N SER A 126 8.78 -23.05 3.94
CA SER A 126 10.02 -23.44 4.60
C SER A 126 11.01 -22.28 4.63
N GLY A 127 11.84 -22.23 5.67
CA GLY A 127 12.85 -21.19 5.84
C GLY A 127 12.28 -19.87 6.37
N GLU A 128 13.20 -18.99 6.74
CA GLU A 128 12.87 -17.63 7.17
C GLU A 128 12.83 -16.69 5.96
N ALA A 129 11.87 -15.77 5.96
CA ALA A 129 11.79 -14.71 4.97
C ALA A 129 12.91 -13.69 5.21
N PRO A 130 13.84 -13.44 4.26
CA PRO A 130 14.88 -12.44 4.37
C PRO A 130 14.27 -11.09 4.73
N ALA A 131 14.87 -10.41 5.70
CA ALA A 131 14.33 -9.16 6.21
C ALA A 131 14.30 -8.07 5.13
N TYR A 132 13.17 -7.37 5.05
CA TYR A 132 13.03 -6.11 4.33
C TYR A 132 12.56 -5.05 5.33
N GLU A 133 13.22 -3.91 5.36
CA GLU A 133 12.96 -2.86 6.34
C GLU A 133 12.28 -1.66 5.68
N GLU A 134 11.35 -1.06 6.42
CA GLU A 134 10.82 0.27 6.12
C GLU A 134 11.57 1.30 6.98
N ALA A 135 11.60 2.54 6.49
CA ALA A 135 12.34 3.60 7.15
C ALA A 135 11.53 4.90 7.26
N ARG A 136 12.08 5.79 8.08
CA ARG A 136 11.63 7.17 8.24
C ARG A 136 12.78 8.10 7.87
N PHE A 137 12.46 9.21 7.23
CA PHE A 137 13.43 10.18 6.73
C PHE A 137 13.01 11.58 7.13
N LEU A 138 13.94 12.36 7.69
CA LEU A 138 13.73 13.79 7.88
C LEU A 138 14.09 14.50 6.56
N PHE A 139 13.13 15.19 5.95
CA PHE A 139 13.32 15.92 4.68
C PHE A 139 13.50 17.42 4.87
N SER A 140 13.01 17.97 5.98
CA SER A 140 13.32 19.34 6.42
C SER A 140 14.72 19.42 7.04
N GLU A 141 15.25 20.63 7.21
CA GLU A 141 16.49 20.81 7.97
C GLU A 141 16.27 20.53 9.47
N GLU A 142 17.33 20.12 10.18
CA GLU A 142 17.26 19.91 11.62
C GLU A 142 16.87 21.21 12.35
N GLY A 143 15.87 21.12 13.22
CA GLY A 143 15.36 22.25 13.99
C GLY A 143 14.23 23.03 13.33
N GLU A 144 13.88 22.73 12.07
CA GLU A 144 12.67 23.26 11.45
C GLU A 144 11.40 22.71 12.10
N ASN A 145 10.42 23.58 12.35
CA ASN A 145 9.11 23.23 12.90
C ASN A 145 8.01 24.04 12.19
N PRO A 146 6.96 23.40 11.62
CA PRO A 146 6.76 21.96 11.48
C PRO A 146 7.85 21.28 10.64
N ALA A 147 8.35 20.14 11.10
CA ALA A 147 9.24 19.26 10.36
C ALA A 147 8.50 18.53 9.24
N ILE A 148 9.26 18.11 8.22
CA ILE A 148 8.75 17.30 7.10
C ILE A 148 9.35 15.90 7.21
N TRP A 149 8.49 14.92 7.47
CA TRP A 149 8.87 13.52 7.56
C TRP A 149 8.39 12.73 6.35
N GLY A 150 9.30 11.98 5.72
CA GLY A 150 8.96 10.89 4.83
C GLY A 150 8.88 9.58 5.60
N VAL A 151 7.81 8.81 5.41
CA VAL A 151 7.67 7.48 6.03
C VAL A 151 7.19 6.47 4.99
N ASP A 152 7.87 5.32 4.88
CA ASP A 152 7.52 4.33 3.85
C ASP A 152 6.10 3.76 4.05
N SER A 153 5.62 3.72 5.29
CA SER A 153 4.26 3.28 5.62
C SER A 153 3.60 4.10 6.72
N ALA A 154 2.27 4.16 6.65
CA ALA A 154 1.44 4.79 7.66
C ALA A 154 1.55 4.10 9.04
N SER A 155 2.03 2.84 9.10
CA SER A 155 2.30 2.12 10.35
C SER A 155 3.46 2.74 11.15
N LEU A 156 4.37 3.44 10.46
CA LEU A 156 5.56 4.05 11.06
C LEU A 156 5.27 5.36 11.77
N LEU A 157 4.06 5.91 11.66
CA LEU A 157 3.68 7.14 12.35
C LEU A 157 3.81 6.99 13.88
N ARG A 158 4.26 8.06 14.51
CA ARG A 158 4.51 8.15 15.97
C ARG A 158 3.76 9.33 16.56
N ALA A 159 3.63 9.36 17.88
CA ALA A 159 2.89 10.42 18.57
C ALA A 159 3.51 11.81 18.33
N GLU A 160 4.83 11.86 18.14
CA GLU A 160 5.60 13.08 17.87
C GLU A 160 5.33 13.67 16.47
N ASP A 161 4.66 12.92 15.59
CA ASP A 161 4.25 13.42 14.27
C ASP A 161 3.03 14.36 14.34
N ALA A 162 2.37 14.46 15.50
CA ALA A 162 1.27 15.40 15.68
C ALA A 162 1.73 16.85 15.40
N GLY A 163 0.96 17.55 14.57
CA GLY A 163 1.30 18.90 14.09
C GLY A 163 2.48 18.98 13.11
N GLN A 164 3.06 17.86 12.67
CA GLN A 164 4.13 17.81 11.67
C GLN A 164 3.57 17.57 10.26
N VAL A 165 4.37 17.76 9.21
CA VAL A 165 4.02 17.32 7.85
C VAL A 165 4.52 15.89 7.64
N VAL A 166 3.63 14.95 7.31
CA VAL A 166 3.98 13.53 7.13
C VAL A 166 3.63 13.04 5.73
N LEU A 167 4.64 12.76 4.93
CA LEU A 167 4.52 12.24 3.57
C LEU A 167 4.68 10.72 3.64
N THR A 168 3.57 9.98 3.58
CA THR A 168 3.59 8.53 3.65
C THR A 168 3.51 7.89 2.27
N ALA A 169 4.33 6.86 2.04
CA ALA A 169 4.29 6.09 0.80
C ALA A 169 3.24 4.97 0.77
N SER A 170 2.35 4.93 1.75
CA SER A 170 1.14 4.10 1.71
C SER A 170 0.12 4.61 0.70
N HIS A 171 -0.78 3.72 0.27
CA HIS A 171 -1.93 4.08 -0.55
C HIS A 171 -2.92 5.01 0.19
N GLY A 172 -3.65 5.83 -0.56
CA GLY A 172 -4.66 6.75 -0.03
C GLY A 172 -6.02 6.13 0.29
N ALA A 173 -6.14 4.80 0.29
CA ALA A 173 -7.37 4.11 0.70
C ALA A 173 -7.56 4.01 2.23
N LEU A 174 -8.80 4.19 2.67
CA LEU A 174 -9.26 3.84 4.02
C LEU A 174 -9.21 2.32 4.21
N LEU A 175 -8.76 1.87 5.38
CA LEU A 175 -8.73 0.44 5.70
C LEU A 175 -10.12 0.01 6.14
N GLY A 176 -10.72 -0.96 5.43
CA GLY A 176 -12.09 -1.41 5.69
C GLY A 176 -13.17 -0.33 5.58
N GLY A 177 -12.88 0.79 4.90
CA GLY A 177 -13.79 1.94 4.81
C GLY A 177 -13.90 2.80 6.08
N GLU A 178 -13.12 2.53 7.12
CA GLU A 178 -13.21 3.21 8.41
C GLU A 178 -12.53 4.58 8.39
N ALA A 179 -13.29 5.67 8.58
CA ALA A 179 -12.74 7.04 8.59
C ALA A 179 -11.63 7.23 9.64
N ALA A 180 -11.72 6.55 10.78
CA ALA A 180 -10.70 6.58 11.83
C ALA A 180 -9.34 6.00 11.37
N SER A 181 -9.31 5.21 10.30
CA SER A 181 -8.08 4.66 9.72
C SER A 181 -7.30 5.66 8.86
N ALA A 182 -7.86 6.86 8.59
CA ALA A 182 -7.29 7.79 7.63
C ALA A 182 -5.87 8.24 7.99
N ILE A 183 -5.63 8.58 9.26
CA ILE A 183 -4.28 8.81 9.80
C ILE A 183 -4.32 8.73 11.32
N LYS A 184 -3.29 8.14 11.94
CA LYS A 184 -3.29 7.76 13.36
C LYS A 184 -3.20 8.95 14.32
N TYR A 185 -2.49 10.01 13.94
CA TYR A 185 -2.26 11.21 14.75
C TYR A 185 -2.70 12.44 13.96
N ASP A 186 -3.12 13.51 14.65
CA ASP A 186 -3.47 14.78 14.02
C ASP A 186 -2.20 15.51 13.56
N VAL A 187 -1.67 15.07 12.43
CA VAL A 187 -0.60 15.74 11.69
C VAL A 187 -1.11 17.06 11.11
N LEU A 188 -0.21 17.99 10.79
CA LEU A 188 -0.58 19.26 10.14
C LEU A 188 -1.07 19.03 8.71
N ALA A 189 -0.32 18.22 7.96
CA ALA A 189 -0.63 17.85 6.60
C ALA A 189 -0.03 16.48 6.27
N CYS A 190 -0.61 15.77 5.31
CA CYS A 190 -0.09 14.49 4.87
C CYS A 190 -0.24 14.20 3.39
N ALA A 191 0.58 13.30 2.89
CA ALA A 191 0.49 12.78 1.53
C ALA A 191 0.42 11.25 1.50
N PHE A 192 -0.24 10.71 0.48
CA PHE A 192 -0.30 9.28 0.16
C PHE A 192 0.04 9.04 -1.31
N ASN A 193 0.14 7.78 -1.71
CA ASN A 193 0.12 7.37 -3.13
C ASN A 193 -1.33 7.07 -3.56
N ASP A 194 -1.77 7.50 -4.73
CA ASP A 194 -3.15 7.24 -5.17
C ASP A 194 -3.42 5.79 -5.59
N ALA A 195 -2.37 4.97 -5.74
CA ALA A 195 -2.46 3.57 -6.14
C ALA A 195 -3.28 3.36 -7.44
N GLY A 196 -3.15 4.29 -8.39
CA GLY A 196 -3.91 4.31 -9.64
C GLY A 196 -5.36 4.76 -9.46
N VAL A 197 -5.70 5.37 -8.32
CA VAL A 197 -7.06 5.71 -7.84
C VAL A 197 -7.92 4.48 -7.57
N GLY A 198 -7.86 3.47 -8.44
CA GLY A 198 -8.53 2.19 -8.29
C GLY A 198 -10.05 2.28 -8.42
N ILE A 199 -10.67 1.12 -8.43
CA ILE A 199 -12.12 1.01 -8.56
C ILE A 199 -12.84 1.77 -7.43
N ASP A 200 -13.96 2.41 -7.77
CA ASP A 200 -14.77 3.22 -6.86
C ASP A 200 -14.01 4.42 -6.24
N ASN A 201 -12.92 4.88 -6.86
CA ASN A 201 -12.04 5.93 -6.35
C ASN A 201 -11.43 5.62 -4.97
N ILE A 202 -11.25 4.33 -4.67
CA ILE A 202 -10.86 3.88 -3.32
C ILE A 202 -9.50 4.44 -2.89
N GLY A 203 -8.55 4.57 -3.81
CA GLY A 203 -7.18 5.05 -3.59
C GLY A 203 -7.08 6.51 -3.14
N ILE A 204 -8.17 7.27 -3.19
CA ILE A 204 -8.25 8.65 -2.68
C ILE A 204 -9.25 8.80 -1.52
N SER A 205 -9.79 7.68 -0.99
CA SER A 205 -10.85 7.70 0.02
C SER A 205 -10.44 8.29 1.38
N ARG A 206 -9.14 8.43 1.67
CA ARG A 206 -8.66 9.16 2.86
C ARG A 206 -8.90 10.66 2.77
N LEU A 207 -8.92 11.25 1.57
CA LEU A 207 -8.95 12.70 1.40
C LEU A 207 -10.19 13.34 2.05
N PRO A 208 -11.43 12.86 1.82
CA PRO A 208 -12.61 13.44 2.48
C PRO A 208 -12.61 13.22 4.01
N ALA A 209 -12.09 12.09 4.49
CA ALA A 209 -12.01 11.81 5.93
C ALA A 209 -11.01 12.72 6.66
N LEU A 210 -9.90 13.06 6.00
CA LEU A 210 -8.89 14.00 6.50
C LEU A 210 -9.39 15.45 6.46
N ASP A 211 -10.20 15.78 5.45
CA ASP A 211 -10.81 17.09 5.32
C ASP A 211 -11.75 17.42 6.49
N GLN A 212 -12.54 16.43 6.94
CA GLN A 212 -13.39 16.55 8.14
C GLN A 212 -12.57 16.85 9.41
N ARG A 213 -11.30 16.44 9.43
CA ARG A 213 -10.35 16.72 10.52
C ARG A 213 -9.55 18.00 10.31
N LYS A 214 -9.80 18.72 9.21
CA LYS A 214 -9.08 19.93 8.77
C LYS A 214 -7.57 19.67 8.56
N ILE A 215 -7.22 18.46 8.16
CA ILE A 215 -5.85 18.08 7.82
C ILE A 215 -5.70 18.24 6.30
N ALA A 216 -4.76 19.09 5.87
CA ALA A 216 -4.46 19.24 4.45
C ALA A 216 -3.85 17.93 3.92
N ALA A 217 -4.47 17.35 2.90
CA ALA A 217 -4.08 16.04 2.39
C ALA A 217 -4.02 16.00 0.87
N VAL A 218 -3.02 15.28 0.36
CA VAL A 218 -2.84 15.01 -1.07
C VAL A 218 -2.58 13.53 -1.32
N THR A 219 -2.79 13.10 -2.55
CA THR A 219 -2.19 11.90 -3.10
C THR A 219 -1.23 12.27 -4.23
N VAL A 220 -0.18 11.48 -4.43
CA VAL A 220 0.65 11.54 -5.64
C VAL A 220 0.21 10.50 -6.66
N ASP A 221 0.39 10.81 -7.94
CA ASP A 221 0.20 9.88 -9.06
C ASP A 221 1.15 8.68 -8.90
N CYS A 222 0.59 7.47 -8.84
CA CYS A 222 1.35 6.23 -8.70
C CYS A 222 2.45 6.07 -9.77
N GLN A 223 2.26 6.64 -10.97
CA GLN A 223 3.23 6.56 -12.07
C GLN A 223 4.43 7.49 -11.88
N THR A 224 4.37 8.42 -10.92
CA THR A 224 5.44 9.40 -10.66
C THR A 224 6.31 9.04 -9.48
N ALA A 225 5.90 8.09 -8.64
CA ALA A 225 6.66 7.67 -7.47
C ALA A 225 6.37 6.21 -7.09
N ARG A 226 7.39 5.55 -6.54
CA ARG A 226 7.28 4.17 -6.05
C ARG A 226 6.43 4.13 -4.78
N ILE A 227 5.34 3.35 -4.81
CA ILE A 227 4.55 3.06 -3.62
C ILE A 227 5.40 2.27 -2.60
N GLY A 228 5.32 2.64 -1.32
CA GLY A 228 6.18 2.09 -0.26
C GLY A 228 7.59 2.68 -0.18
N ASP A 229 7.93 3.72 -0.95
CA ASP A 229 9.22 4.45 -0.86
C ASP A 229 8.98 5.97 -0.73
N ALA A 230 9.14 6.49 0.49
CA ALA A 230 8.91 7.90 0.77
C ALA A 230 9.95 8.82 0.12
N ARG A 231 11.17 8.33 -0.13
CA ARG A 231 12.20 9.10 -0.83
C ARG A 231 11.88 9.23 -2.31
N SER A 232 11.37 8.17 -2.94
CA SER A 232 10.86 8.25 -4.31
C SER A 232 9.72 9.25 -4.41
N MET A 233 8.74 9.20 -3.51
CA MET A 233 7.67 10.20 -3.45
C MET A 233 8.20 11.62 -3.27
N TRP A 234 9.16 11.82 -2.38
CA TRP A 234 9.77 13.13 -2.17
C TRP A 234 10.51 13.63 -3.41
N GLN A 235 11.22 12.76 -4.13
CA GLN A 235 12.06 13.17 -5.26
C GLN A 235 11.24 13.51 -6.50
N THR A 236 10.25 12.67 -6.84
CA THR A 236 9.57 12.72 -8.15
C THR A 236 8.05 12.74 -8.07
N GLY A 237 7.46 12.60 -6.87
CA GLY A 237 6.02 12.54 -6.70
C GLY A 237 5.32 13.83 -7.16
N VAL A 238 4.29 13.65 -7.99
CA VAL A 238 3.43 14.73 -8.49
C VAL A 238 2.05 14.56 -7.88
N VAL A 239 1.49 15.61 -7.30
CA VAL A 239 0.14 15.63 -6.72
C VAL A 239 -0.89 15.29 -7.80
N SER A 240 -1.68 14.24 -7.57
CA SER A 240 -2.78 13.83 -8.44
C SER A 240 -4.13 14.33 -7.92
N HIS A 241 -4.38 14.18 -6.61
CA HIS A 241 -5.61 14.59 -5.95
C HIS A 241 -5.31 15.26 -4.62
N PHE A 242 -6.24 16.10 -4.16
CA PHE A 242 -6.10 16.88 -2.93
C PHE A 242 -7.49 17.16 -2.33
N ASN A 243 -7.56 17.41 -1.02
CA ASN A 243 -8.80 17.81 -0.35
C ASN A 243 -8.96 19.33 -0.27
N GLU A 244 -10.11 19.81 0.24
CA GLU A 244 -10.41 21.24 0.37
C GLU A 244 -9.43 21.96 1.32
N ALA A 245 -9.03 21.31 2.41
CA ALA A 245 -8.02 21.84 3.32
C ALA A 245 -6.66 22.08 2.62
N ALA A 246 -6.25 21.20 1.70
CA ALA A 246 -5.07 21.42 0.86
C ALA A 246 -5.32 22.49 -0.22
N ALA A 247 -6.52 22.52 -0.81
CA ALA A 247 -6.89 23.55 -1.80
C ALA A 247 -6.81 24.97 -1.21
N ALA A 248 -7.19 25.15 0.07
CA ALA A 248 -7.07 26.41 0.80
C ALA A 248 -5.62 26.89 1.01
N LEU A 249 -4.63 26.03 0.76
CA LEU A 249 -3.20 26.33 0.77
C LEU A 249 -2.64 26.53 -0.65
N ASP A 250 -3.51 26.81 -1.62
CA ASP A 250 -3.19 26.95 -3.05
C ASP A 250 -2.53 25.71 -3.66
N VAL A 251 -2.82 24.51 -3.15
CA VAL A 251 -2.37 23.24 -3.72
C VAL A 251 -3.20 22.90 -4.95
N ALA A 252 -2.55 22.41 -6.00
CA ALA A 252 -3.20 21.95 -7.22
C ALA A 252 -2.61 20.63 -7.73
N ALA A 253 -3.39 19.90 -8.51
CA ALA A 253 -2.88 18.75 -9.26
C ALA A 253 -1.75 19.21 -10.21
N GLY A 254 -0.68 18.43 -10.28
CA GLY A 254 0.55 18.80 -11.00
C GLY A 254 1.60 19.48 -10.13
N ASP A 255 1.29 19.92 -8.91
CA ASP A 255 2.31 20.36 -7.95
C ASP A 255 3.27 19.21 -7.63
N SER A 256 4.55 19.53 -7.43
CA SER A 256 5.47 18.54 -6.86
C SER A 256 5.16 18.30 -5.38
N LEU A 257 5.49 17.12 -4.87
CA LEU A 257 5.25 16.80 -3.47
C LEU A 257 6.01 17.76 -2.52
N GLN A 258 7.20 18.24 -2.91
CA GLN A 258 7.93 19.24 -2.14
C GLN A 258 7.24 20.61 -2.14
N SER A 259 6.55 20.98 -3.24
CA SER A 259 5.74 22.20 -3.31
C SER A 259 4.60 22.14 -2.30
N PHE A 260 3.85 21.04 -2.28
CA PHE A 260 2.82 20.78 -1.27
C PHE A 260 3.37 20.89 0.15
N ALA A 261 4.47 20.20 0.46
CA ALA A 261 5.03 20.20 1.81
C ALA A 261 5.50 21.59 2.26
N LYS A 262 5.97 22.44 1.33
CA LYS A 262 6.30 23.85 1.61
C LYS A 262 5.05 24.69 1.85
N LYS A 263 4.00 24.55 1.03
CA LYS A 263 2.72 25.26 1.20
C LYS A 263 2.07 24.90 2.55
N ALA A 264 2.11 23.63 2.94
CA ALA A 264 1.59 23.13 4.21
C ALA A 264 2.27 23.69 5.46
N ARG A 265 3.46 24.27 5.34
CA ARG A 265 4.21 24.86 6.47
C ARG A 265 3.98 26.36 6.67
N GLN A 266 3.30 27.03 5.74
CA GLN A 266 3.04 28.48 5.77
C GLN A 266 1.89 28.80 6.71
#